data_AF-A0A327ZX45-F1
#
_entry.id   AF-A0A327ZX45-F1
#
_cell.length_a   1.000
_cell.length_b   1.000
_cell.length_c   1.000
_cell.angle_alpha   90.00
_cell.angle_beta   90.00
_cell.angle_gamma   90.00
#
_symmetry.space_group_name_H-M   'P 1'
#
loop_
_entity.id
_entity.type
_entity.pdbx_description
1 polymer ?
#
loop_
_entity_poly.entity_id
_entity_poly.type
_entity_poly.pdbx_seq_one_letter_code
_entity_poly.pdbx_strand_id
1 'polypeptide(L)'
;MYDFDKLKTGDVLVEKLPYGLYTCLVIIKTVEKSKQYYVADYIDITLPKLTDTRLKQIYPTKNPFSEFAISWAEEYHDSSIDFEYIGNIEIDFHIPKNNEHFLMNARDPFWDWMEENRPEKIEEEKDKFYGIEDEIVMNNKMQMDDTKFWKVIDHLFPDELDEQYAIKKLTKYPREEIISFHNTLAKHLEVLEKLPLKDNKYNSDDAFLYTRCFIVAQGLEYYNETLEDGFIEEDLVEDSFEELLEITEEALERANYSYDYQELLELK
;
A
#
# COMPACT_ATOMS: atom_id res chain seq x y z
N MET A 1 -8.49 -19.97 12.49
CA MET A 1 -7.90 -18.95 13.38
C MET A 1 -6.85 -19.56 14.29
N TYR A 2 -5.60 -19.47 13.85
CA TYR A 2 -4.41 -19.82 14.62
C TYR A 2 -4.04 -18.65 15.54
N ASP A 3 -3.21 -18.90 16.54
CA ASP A 3 -2.70 -17.88 17.45
C ASP A 3 -1.22 -17.68 17.10
N PHE A 4 -0.89 -16.55 16.45
CA PHE A 4 0.45 -16.26 15.93
C PHE A 4 1.53 -16.31 17.03
N ASP A 5 1.19 -15.88 18.25
CA ASP A 5 2.09 -15.92 19.40
C ASP A 5 2.39 -17.34 19.88
N LYS A 6 1.50 -18.29 19.60
CA LYS A 6 1.65 -19.69 20.00
C LYS A 6 2.36 -20.57 18.96
N LEU A 7 2.65 -20.03 17.77
CA LEU A 7 3.35 -20.76 16.72
C LEU A 7 4.78 -21.11 17.14
N LYS A 8 5.20 -22.32 16.78
CA LYS A 8 6.49 -22.91 17.12
C LYS A 8 7.20 -23.42 15.88
N THR A 9 8.52 -23.57 15.98
CA THR A 9 9.31 -24.27 14.96
C THR A 9 8.68 -25.62 14.60
N GLY A 10 8.53 -25.88 13.30
CA GLY A 10 7.91 -27.05 12.71
C GLY A 10 6.42 -26.90 12.44
N ASP A 11 5.74 -25.88 12.97
CA ASP A 11 4.30 -25.71 12.77
C ASP A 11 4.00 -25.43 11.29
N VAL A 12 3.02 -26.16 10.76
CA VAL A 12 2.58 -26.09 9.37
C VAL A 12 1.25 -25.36 9.32
N LEU A 13 1.24 -24.27 8.57
CA LEU A 13 0.06 -23.46 8.28
C LEU A 13 -0.32 -23.63 6.81
N VAL A 14 -1.61 -23.78 6.54
CA VAL A 14 -2.17 -23.92 5.21
C VAL A 14 -2.95 -22.66 4.85
N GLU A 15 -2.68 -22.11 3.68
CA GLU A 15 -3.50 -21.06 3.08
C GLU A 15 -4.42 -21.71 2.04
N LYS A 16 -5.71 -21.37 2.09
CA LYS A 16 -6.68 -21.79 1.07
C LYS A 16 -6.83 -20.68 0.04
N LEU A 17 -6.57 -21.00 -1.21
CA LEU A 17 -6.53 -20.07 -2.33
C LEU A 17 -7.69 -20.33 -3.31
N PRO A 18 -7.94 -19.41 -4.27
CA PRO A 18 -8.88 -19.59 -5.36
C PRO A 18 -8.68 -20.92 -6.09
N TYR A 19 -9.73 -21.35 -6.79
CA TYR A 19 -9.77 -22.63 -7.50
C TYR A 19 -9.65 -23.86 -6.58
N GLY A 20 -9.81 -23.67 -5.26
CA GLY A 20 -9.76 -24.74 -4.27
C GLY A 20 -8.35 -25.24 -3.98
N LEU A 21 -7.33 -24.43 -4.33
CA LEU A 21 -5.93 -24.76 -4.12
C LEU A 21 -5.51 -24.50 -2.67
N TYR A 22 -4.52 -25.27 -2.23
CA TYR A 22 -3.87 -25.12 -0.94
C TYR A 22 -2.38 -24.92 -1.15
N THR A 23 -1.82 -23.94 -0.45
CA THR A 23 -0.38 -23.76 -0.27
C THR A 23 -0.03 -23.82 1.20
N CYS A 24 1.25 -23.95 1.51
CA CYS A 24 1.71 -24.18 2.88
C CYS A 24 2.91 -23.33 3.22
N LEU A 25 2.96 -22.89 4.47
CA LEU A 25 4.18 -22.39 5.07
C LEU A 25 4.52 -23.19 6.34
N VAL A 26 5.80 -23.21 6.66
CA VAL A 26 6.32 -23.91 7.84
C VAL A 26 7.17 -22.94 8.65
N ILE A 27 6.85 -22.83 9.94
CA ILE A 27 7.59 -21.99 10.87
C ILE A 27 8.93 -22.64 11.17
N ILE A 28 10.02 -21.89 10.99
CA ILE A 28 11.38 -22.40 11.21
C ILE A 28 12.05 -21.79 12.43
N LYS A 29 11.69 -20.56 12.78
CA LYS A 29 12.29 -19.86 13.91
C LYS A 29 11.30 -18.87 14.53
N THR A 30 11.43 -18.67 15.83
CA THR A 30 10.69 -17.66 16.57
C THR A 30 11.68 -16.81 17.37
N VAL A 31 11.61 -15.49 17.21
CA VAL A 31 12.42 -14.52 17.96
C VAL A 31 11.51 -13.40 18.41
N GLU A 32 11.31 -13.27 19.72
CA GLU A 32 10.38 -12.30 20.31
C GLU A 32 9.00 -12.39 19.64
N LYS A 33 8.54 -11.30 19.01
CA LYS A 33 7.28 -11.24 18.26
C LYS A 33 7.40 -11.70 16.81
N SER A 34 8.60 -11.91 16.27
CA SER A 34 8.81 -12.24 14.87
C SER A 34 8.89 -13.76 14.65
N LYS A 35 8.31 -14.24 13.55
CA LYS A 35 8.35 -15.63 13.11
C LYS A 35 9.04 -15.70 11.76
N GLN A 36 10.05 -16.56 11.65
CA GLN A 36 10.63 -16.91 10.36
C GLN A 36 9.95 -18.16 9.83
N TYR A 37 9.64 -18.17 8.54
CA TYR A 37 8.99 -19.29 7.87
C TYR A 37 9.60 -19.53 6.48
N TYR A 38 9.35 -20.70 5.91
CA TYR A 38 9.46 -20.92 4.47
C TYR A 38 8.12 -21.31 3.89
N VAL A 39 7.92 -20.99 2.61
CA VAL A 39 6.82 -21.54 1.79
C VAL A 39 7.24 -22.90 1.29
N ALA A 40 6.45 -23.93 1.61
CA ALA A 40 6.73 -25.29 1.18
C ALA A 40 6.46 -25.45 -0.33
N ASP A 41 7.14 -26.40 -0.95
CA ASP A 41 6.95 -26.75 -2.37
C ASP A 41 5.63 -27.52 -2.60
N TYR A 42 4.52 -26.92 -2.21
CA TYR A 42 3.20 -27.51 -2.19
C TYR A 42 2.17 -26.57 -2.82
N ILE A 43 1.54 -27.06 -3.89
CA ILE A 43 0.29 -26.53 -4.40
C ILE A 43 -0.57 -27.68 -4.92
N ASP A 44 -1.78 -27.80 -4.39
CA ASP A 44 -2.69 -28.89 -4.76
C ASP A 44 -4.14 -28.53 -4.39
N ILE A 45 -5.11 -29.21 -5.00
CA ILE A 45 -6.53 -29.10 -4.62
C ILE A 45 -6.87 -29.95 -3.38
N THR A 46 -5.94 -30.81 -2.96
CA THR A 46 -6.07 -31.65 -1.77
C THR A 46 -5.41 -30.98 -0.58
N LEU A 47 -5.97 -31.10 0.62
CA LEU A 47 -5.28 -30.66 1.83
C LEU A 47 -4.04 -31.55 2.09
N PRO A 48 -2.86 -30.98 2.39
CA PRO A 48 -1.68 -31.79 2.64
C PRO A 48 -1.83 -32.65 3.88
N LYS A 49 -1.24 -33.85 3.82
CA LYS A 49 -0.96 -34.65 5.02
C LYS A 49 0.42 -34.25 5.54
N LEU A 50 0.63 -34.30 6.86
CA LEU A 50 1.94 -34.03 7.48
C LEU A 50 3.07 -34.97 6.99
N THR A 51 2.72 -36.09 6.37
CA THR A 51 3.67 -37.04 5.75
C THR A 51 4.03 -36.70 4.30
N ASP A 52 3.45 -35.64 3.72
CA ASP A 52 3.78 -35.22 2.35
C ASP A 52 5.20 -34.65 2.31
N THR A 53 6.06 -35.26 1.50
CA THR A 53 7.49 -34.90 1.42
C THR A 53 7.72 -33.51 0.85
N ARG A 54 6.73 -32.93 0.15
CA ARG A 54 6.77 -31.55 -0.33
C ARG A 54 6.79 -30.53 0.81
N LEU A 55 6.20 -30.86 1.96
CA LEU A 55 6.24 -29.99 3.15
C LEU A 55 7.66 -29.82 3.71
N LYS A 56 8.61 -30.68 3.36
CA LYS A 56 10.03 -30.58 3.76
C LYS A 56 10.92 -29.99 2.66
N GLN A 57 10.33 -29.41 1.62
CA GLN A 57 11.04 -28.78 0.50
C GLN A 57 10.66 -27.31 0.45
N ILE A 58 11.66 -26.45 0.31
CA ILE A 58 11.46 -25.00 0.19
C ILE A 58 11.09 -24.70 -1.26
N TYR A 59 10.04 -23.90 -1.47
CA TYR A 59 9.61 -23.52 -2.80
C TYR A 59 10.72 -22.76 -3.56
N PRO A 60 11.07 -23.17 -4.79
CA PRO A 60 12.05 -22.48 -5.61
C PRO A 60 11.41 -21.28 -6.31
N THR A 61 11.31 -20.16 -5.60
CA THR A 61 10.67 -18.94 -6.11
C THR A 61 11.38 -18.41 -7.37
N LYS A 62 10.61 -17.86 -8.31
CA LYS A 62 11.13 -17.10 -9.46
C LYS A 62 11.38 -15.63 -9.13
N ASN A 63 11.17 -15.21 -7.89
CA ASN A 63 11.35 -13.83 -7.45
C ASN A 63 12.81 -13.38 -7.68
N PRO A 64 13.07 -12.30 -8.45
CA PRO A 64 14.43 -11.86 -8.74
C PRO A 64 15.16 -11.30 -7.50
N PHE A 65 14.44 -10.98 -6.43
CA PHE A 65 14.99 -10.42 -5.19
C PHE A 65 15.35 -11.48 -4.14
N SER A 66 14.83 -12.70 -4.27
CA SER A 66 15.06 -13.76 -3.27
C SER A 66 15.36 -15.11 -3.93
N GLU A 67 16.43 -15.78 -3.49
CA GLU A 67 16.80 -17.10 -4.02
C GLU A 67 15.85 -18.21 -3.51
N PHE A 68 15.14 -17.96 -2.40
CA PHE A 68 14.26 -18.93 -1.75
C PHE A 68 13.03 -18.24 -1.15
N ALA A 69 11.88 -18.92 -1.12
CA ALA A 69 10.68 -18.43 -0.46
C ALA A 69 10.78 -18.56 1.08
N ILE A 70 11.72 -17.83 1.70
CA ILE A 70 11.97 -17.79 3.15
C ILE A 70 11.84 -16.35 3.60
N SER A 71 11.08 -16.08 4.66
CA SER A 71 10.86 -14.71 5.13
C SER A 71 10.64 -14.63 6.63
N TRP A 72 10.85 -13.44 7.19
CA TRP A 72 10.40 -13.06 8.51
C TRP A 72 9.03 -12.38 8.42
N ALA A 73 8.13 -12.72 9.33
CA ALA A 73 6.88 -12.03 9.56
C ALA A 73 6.82 -11.50 11.00
N GLU A 74 6.28 -10.30 11.15
CA GLU A 74 5.91 -9.71 12.43
C GLU A 74 4.39 -9.80 12.60
N GLU A 75 3.88 -9.39 13.76
CA GLU A 75 2.43 -9.36 14.06
C GLU A 75 1.74 -8.23 13.26
N TYR A 76 1.79 -8.34 11.93
CA TYR A 76 1.01 -7.55 10.98
C TYR A 76 0.26 -8.54 10.11
N HIS A 77 -1.03 -8.70 10.41
CA HIS A 77 -1.91 -9.58 9.68
C HIS A 77 -2.67 -8.76 8.63
N ASP A 78 -2.45 -9.09 7.36
CA ASP A 78 -3.46 -8.82 6.36
C ASP A 78 -4.69 -9.69 6.70
N SER A 79 -5.81 -9.05 7.01
CA SER A 79 -7.07 -9.72 7.35
C SER A 79 -7.64 -10.60 6.23
N SER A 80 -7.14 -10.44 5.00
CA SER A 80 -7.45 -11.28 3.85
C SER A 80 -6.80 -12.67 3.92
N ILE A 81 -5.79 -12.85 4.79
CA ILE A 81 -5.00 -14.08 4.88
C ILE A 81 -5.47 -14.91 6.09
N ASP A 82 -6.29 -15.93 5.84
CA ASP A 82 -6.67 -16.92 6.85
C ASP A 82 -5.85 -18.21 6.68
N PHE A 83 -5.08 -18.55 7.71
CA PHE A 83 -4.36 -19.81 7.76
C PHE A 83 -5.07 -20.83 8.65
N GLU A 84 -5.02 -22.09 8.21
CA GLU A 84 -5.38 -23.25 9.02
C GLU A 84 -4.13 -23.95 9.55
N TYR A 85 -4.05 -24.14 10.86
CA TYR A 85 -3.02 -24.96 11.47
C TYR A 85 -3.34 -26.45 11.29
N ILE A 86 -2.44 -27.20 10.65
CA ILE A 86 -2.66 -28.62 10.36
C ILE A 86 -1.74 -29.56 11.13
N GLY A 87 -0.76 -29.03 11.85
CA GLY A 87 0.13 -29.82 12.71
C GLY A 87 1.57 -29.32 12.70
N ASN A 88 2.48 -30.18 13.13
CA ASN A 88 3.90 -29.88 13.28
C ASN A 88 4.74 -30.97 12.60
N ILE A 89 5.80 -30.56 11.90
CA ILE A 89 6.76 -31.45 11.26
C ILE A 89 8.17 -31.24 11.84
N GLU A 90 8.96 -32.30 11.82
CA GLU A 90 10.38 -32.21 12.16
C GLU A 90 11.15 -31.59 10.98
N ILE A 91 11.94 -30.57 11.30
CA ILE A 91 12.84 -29.89 10.36
C ILE A 91 14.25 -30.45 10.57
N ASP A 92 14.64 -31.35 9.69
CA ASP A 92 15.89 -32.13 9.73
C ASP A 92 16.84 -31.82 8.55
N PHE A 93 16.60 -30.73 7.83
CA PHE A 93 17.35 -30.33 6.64
C PHE A 93 17.93 -28.92 6.77
N HIS A 94 18.88 -28.60 5.89
CA HIS A 94 19.52 -27.29 5.87
C HIS A 94 18.56 -26.23 5.32
N ILE A 95 18.35 -25.16 6.09
CA ILE A 95 17.60 -23.99 5.65
C ILE A 95 18.59 -22.87 5.32
N PRO A 96 18.56 -22.32 4.09
CA PRO A 96 19.34 -21.16 3.71
C PRO A 96 19.08 -19.96 4.63
N LYS A 97 20.06 -19.08 4.79
CA LYS A 97 19.88 -17.85 5.56
C LYS A 97 19.11 -16.84 4.70
N ASN A 98 18.02 -16.31 5.23
CA ASN A 98 17.36 -15.11 4.71
C ASN A 98 16.99 -14.17 5.89
N ASN A 99 17.16 -12.87 5.69
CA ASN A 99 16.83 -11.82 6.66
C ASN A 99 15.77 -10.85 6.12
N GLU A 100 15.11 -11.17 5.01
CA GLU A 100 14.03 -10.36 4.46
C GLU A 100 12.76 -10.47 5.31
N HIS A 101 12.08 -9.35 5.48
CA HIS A 101 10.82 -9.24 6.20
C HIS A 101 9.68 -8.97 5.22
N PHE A 102 8.61 -9.75 5.33
CA PHE A 102 7.42 -9.65 4.48
C PHE A 102 6.14 -9.94 5.29
N LEU A 103 4.99 -9.55 4.75
CA LEU A 103 3.70 -10.02 5.23
C LEU A 103 3.61 -11.55 5.06
N MET A 104 3.16 -12.23 6.11
CA MET A 104 3.10 -13.69 6.11
C MET A 104 2.10 -14.21 5.07
N ASN A 105 2.60 -14.84 4.01
CA ASN A 105 1.80 -15.43 2.94
C ASN A 105 2.48 -16.68 2.37
N ALA A 106 1.72 -17.54 1.68
CA ALA A 106 2.22 -18.72 0.98
C ALA A 106 1.85 -18.70 -0.52
N ARG A 107 1.87 -17.53 -1.16
CA ARG A 107 1.25 -17.32 -2.48
C ARG A 107 2.19 -17.52 -3.68
N ASP A 108 3.51 -17.56 -3.49
CA ASP A 108 4.47 -17.79 -4.59
C ASP A 108 4.14 -19.02 -5.47
N PRO A 109 3.87 -20.22 -4.91
CA PRO A 109 3.49 -21.39 -5.70
C PRO A 109 2.20 -21.18 -6.51
N PHE A 110 1.29 -20.34 -6.00
CA PHE A 110 0.02 -20.08 -6.65
C PHE A 110 0.16 -19.21 -7.89
N TRP A 111 1.03 -18.19 -7.85
CA TRP A 111 1.27 -17.35 -9.02
C TRP A 111 1.92 -18.13 -10.16
N ASP A 112 2.89 -19.00 -9.83
CA ASP A 112 3.49 -19.88 -10.84
C ASP A 112 2.50 -20.89 -11.40
N TRP A 113 1.63 -21.46 -10.56
CA TRP A 113 0.54 -22.32 -11.06
C TRP A 113 -0.44 -21.56 -11.96
N MET A 114 -0.76 -20.31 -11.62
CA MET A 114 -1.63 -19.46 -12.44
C MET A 114 -1.01 -19.14 -13.80
N GLU A 115 0.29 -18.85 -13.87
CA GLU A 115 1.02 -18.66 -15.15
C GLU A 115 0.90 -19.87 -16.06
N GLU A 116 1.02 -21.07 -15.50
CA GLU A 116 0.98 -22.32 -16.26
C GLU A 116 -0.43 -22.75 -16.66
N ASN A 117 -1.43 -22.48 -15.81
CA ASN A 117 -2.76 -23.08 -15.95
C ASN A 117 -3.86 -22.08 -16.34
N ARG A 118 -3.75 -20.81 -15.96
CA ARG A 118 -4.76 -19.75 -16.14
C ARG A 118 -4.16 -18.35 -16.33
N PRO A 119 -3.23 -18.15 -17.28
CA PRO A 119 -2.53 -16.87 -17.45
C PRO A 119 -3.49 -15.70 -17.73
N GLU A 120 -4.63 -15.96 -18.37
CA GLU A 120 -5.65 -14.95 -18.68
C GLU A 120 -6.42 -14.44 -17.46
N LYS A 121 -6.34 -15.14 -16.32
CA LYS A 121 -7.00 -14.78 -15.06
C LYS A 121 -6.07 -14.15 -14.04
N ILE A 122 -4.76 -14.07 -14.34
CA ILE A 122 -3.78 -13.54 -13.39
C ILE A 122 -4.13 -12.12 -12.96
N GLU A 123 -4.46 -11.24 -13.90
CA GLU A 123 -4.77 -9.84 -13.56
C GLU A 123 -6.01 -9.74 -12.67
N GLU A 124 -7.08 -10.47 -12.99
CA GLU A 124 -8.31 -10.51 -12.19
C GLU A 124 -8.07 -11.07 -10.77
N GLU A 125 -7.19 -12.08 -10.62
CA GLU A 125 -6.85 -12.62 -9.31
C GLU A 125 -5.88 -11.70 -8.55
N LYS A 126 -4.90 -11.08 -9.23
CA LYS A 126 -4.08 -10.02 -8.63
C LYS A 126 -4.96 -8.88 -8.15
N ASP A 127 -6.00 -8.52 -8.90
CA ASP A 127 -6.98 -7.54 -8.47
C ASP A 127 -7.76 -7.97 -7.23
N LYS A 128 -7.95 -9.27 -6.96
CA LYS A 128 -8.61 -9.74 -5.73
C LYS A 128 -7.65 -9.87 -4.55
N PHE A 129 -6.39 -10.19 -4.83
CA PHE A 129 -5.36 -10.47 -3.82
C PHE A 129 -4.55 -9.25 -3.41
N TYR A 130 -4.35 -8.33 -4.35
CA TYR A 130 -3.55 -7.12 -4.24
C TYR A 130 -4.33 -5.87 -4.67
N GLY A 131 -5.43 -6.03 -5.42
CA GLY A 131 -6.12 -4.92 -6.03
C GLY A 131 -7.30 -4.38 -5.25
N ILE A 132 -7.37 -3.07 -5.29
CA ILE A 132 -8.52 -2.24 -4.98
C ILE A 132 -8.79 -2.14 -3.48
N GLU A 133 -9.07 -3.18 -2.70
CA GLU A 133 -9.42 -2.92 -1.29
C GLU A 133 -8.23 -2.47 -0.43
N ASP A 134 -7.03 -3.02 -0.43
CA ASP A 134 -6.02 -2.49 0.52
C ASP A 134 -5.41 -1.14 0.11
N GLU A 135 -5.23 -0.86 -1.18
CA GLU A 135 -4.81 0.47 -1.64
C GLU A 135 -5.99 1.45 -1.59
N ILE A 136 -7.17 1.17 -2.16
CA ILE A 136 -8.32 2.09 -2.13
C ILE A 136 -9.01 2.13 -0.77
N VAL A 137 -8.94 1.13 0.11
CA VAL A 137 -9.46 1.16 1.50
C VAL A 137 -8.42 1.70 2.49
N MET A 138 -7.10 1.49 2.35
CA MET A 138 -6.15 2.33 3.12
C MET A 138 -6.26 3.78 2.65
N ASN A 139 -6.24 4.03 1.34
CA ASN A 139 -6.37 5.38 0.80
C ASN A 139 -7.73 6.01 1.12
N ASN A 140 -8.85 5.27 1.11
CA ASN A 140 -10.16 5.82 1.53
C ASN A 140 -10.35 5.86 3.06
N LYS A 141 -9.71 4.98 3.87
CA LYS A 141 -9.76 5.06 5.34
C LYS A 141 -8.85 6.14 5.89
N MET A 142 -7.75 6.42 5.20
CA MET A 142 -6.83 7.52 5.45
C MET A 142 -7.12 8.66 4.48
N GLN A 143 -8.36 8.87 4.06
CA GLN A 143 -8.83 10.12 3.48
C GLN A 143 -9.71 10.80 4.51
N MET A 144 -9.62 12.13 4.60
CA MET A 144 -10.60 12.88 5.36
C MET A 144 -11.83 13.19 4.49
N ASP A 145 -12.97 13.37 5.16
CA ASP A 145 -14.20 13.88 4.55
C ASP A 145 -13.93 15.21 3.82
N ASP A 146 -14.47 15.38 2.61
CA ASP A 146 -14.26 16.59 1.79
C ASP A 146 -14.62 17.87 2.56
N THR A 147 -15.72 17.88 3.32
CA THR A 147 -16.10 19.07 4.12
C THR A 147 -15.05 19.40 5.17
N LYS A 148 -14.38 18.38 5.72
CA LYS A 148 -13.25 18.56 6.64
C LYS A 148 -12.00 19.02 5.89
N PHE A 149 -11.70 18.43 4.75
CA PHE A 149 -10.55 18.80 3.90
C PHE A 149 -10.57 20.29 3.56
N TRP A 150 -11.68 20.78 3.02
CA TRP A 150 -11.79 22.19 2.64
C TRP A 150 -11.68 23.14 3.84
N LYS A 151 -12.22 22.75 5.01
CA LYS A 151 -12.00 23.51 6.25
C LYS A 151 -10.54 23.52 6.70
N VAL A 152 -9.80 22.44 6.44
CA VAL A 152 -8.36 22.40 6.71
C VAL A 152 -7.65 23.36 5.75
N ILE A 153 -7.93 23.30 4.44
CA ILE A 153 -7.39 24.24 3.45
C ILE A 153 -7.65 25.70 3.86
N ASP A 154 -8.89 26.06 4.20
CA ASP A 154 -9.25 27.41 4.67
C ASP A 154 -8.45 27.84 5.92
N HIS A 155 -8.13 26.89 6.79
CA HIS A 155 -7.33 27.16 7.99
C HIS A 155 -5.83 27.25 7.71
N LEU A 156 -5.33 26.51 6.71
CA LEU A 156 -3.95 26.57 6.26
C LEU A 156 -3.68 27.87 5.48
N PHE A 157 -4.65 28.32 4.69
CA PHE A 157 -4.51 29.47 3.78
C PHE A 157 -5.68 30.47 3.94
N PRO A 158 -5.80 31.17 5.08
CA PRO A 158 -6.95 32.04 5.34
C PRO A 158 -6.95 33.36 4.56
N ASP A 159 -5.77 33.86 4.16
CA ASP A 159 -5.61 35.16 3.52
C ASP A 159 -4.61 35.11 2.35
N GLU A 160 -3.45 34.45 2.56
CA GLU A 160 -2.38 34.31 1.56
C GLU A 160 -1.80 32.90 1.58
N LEU A 161 -1.18 32.50 0.46
CA LEU A 161 -0.46 31.24 0.33
C LEU A 161 0.90 31.34 1.03
N ASP A 162 0.90 31.18 2.35
CA ASP A 162 2.11 31.10 3.18
C ASP A 162 2.36 29.65 3.60
N GLU A 163 3.31 29.00 2.93
CA GLU A 163 3.75 27.64 3.19
C GLU A 163 4.18 27.44 4.67
N GLN A 164 4.99 28.35 5.23
CA GLN A 164 5.52 28.19 6.58
C GLN A 164 4.42 28.32 7.64
N TYR A 165 3.43 29.18 7.39
CA TYR A 165 2.23 29.24 8.20
C TYR A 165 1.41 27.94 8.08
N ALA A 166 1.19 27.44 6.86
CA ALA A 166 0.46 26.19 6.62
C ALA A 166 1.11 24.98 7.32
N ILE A 167 2.42 24.76 7.13
CA ILE A 167 3.18 23.70 7.83
C ILE A 167 3.00 23.83 9.35
N LYS A 168 3.19 25.05 9.90
CA LYS A 168 3.05 25.28 11.34
C LYS A 168 1.65 24.95 11.85
N LYS A 169 0.60 25.17 11.06
CA LYS A 169 -0.77 24.78 11.39
C LYS A 169 -0.97 23.28 11.27
N LEU A 170 -0.47 22.67 10.21
CA LEU A 170 -0.61 21.24 9.95
C LEU A 170 0.05 20.39 11.05
N THR A 171 1.19 20.83 11.61
CA THR A 171 1.84 20.18 12.78
C THR A 171 0.97 20.11 14.05
N LYS A 172 -0.15 20.84 14.11
CA LYS A 172 -1.08 20.79 15.25
C LYS A 172 -2.14 19.71 15.13
N TYR A 173 -2.26 19.09 13.96
CA TYR A 173 -3.16 17.97 13.73
C TYR A 173 -2.52 16.65 14.19
N PRO A 174 -3.32 15.64 14.56
CA PRO A 174 -2.83 14.28 14.76
C PRO A 174 -2.19 13.72 13.49
N ARG A 175 -1.22 12.82 13.63
CA ARG A 175 -0.52 12.15 12.52
C ARG A 175 -1.48 11.63 11.45
N GLU A 176 -2.52 10.92 11.89
CA GLU A 176 -3.51 10.30 11.00
C GLU A 176 -4.29 11.36 10.22
N GLU A 177 -4.52 12.53 10.81
CA GLU A 177 -5.19 13.63 10.12
C GLU A 177 -4.29 14.29 9.09
N ILE A 178 -2.99 14.40 9.35
CA ILE A 178 -2.01 14.94 8.39
C ILE A 178 -1.87 13.99 7.19
N ILE A 179 -1.73 12.68 7.43
CA ILE A 179 -1.74 11.67 6.35
C ILE A 179 -3.06 11.75 5.58
N SER A 180 -4.18 11.89 6.30
CA SER A 180 -5.48 11.97 5.62
C SER A 180 -5.70 13.21 4.78
N PHE A 181 -5.04 14.30 5.14
CA PHE A 181 -5.05 15.53 4.37
C PHE A 181 -4.30 15.31 3.06
N HIS A 182 -3.11 14.70 3.11
CA HIS A 182 -2.30 14.38 1.94
C HIS A 182 -3.04 13.50 0.94
N ASN A 183 -3.66 12.42 1.42
CA ASN A 183 -4.35 11.49 0.55
C ASN A 183 -5.62 12.09 -0.06
N THR A 184 -6.32 12.96 0.66
CA THR A 184 -7.43 13.73 0.09
C THR A 184 -6.95 14.77 -0.92
N LEU A 185 -5.80 15.42 -0.68
CA LEU A 185 -5.16 16.34 -1.63
C LEU A 185 -4.82 15.62 -2.95
N ALA A 186 -4.14 14.47 -2.88
CA ALA A 186 -3.76 13.67 -4.05
C ALA A 186 -4.95 13.39 -4.97
N LYS A 187 -6.08 13.01 -4.39
CA LYS A 187 -7.32 12.75 -5.13
C LYS A 187 -7.90 13.98 -5.80
N HIS A 188 -7.86 15.15 -5.15
CA HIS A 188 -8.32 16.39 -5.77
C HIS A 188 -7.42 16.81 -6.93
N LEU A 189 -6.11 16.59 -6.84
CA LEU A 189 -5.16 16.83 -7.94
C LEU A 189 -5.39 15.87 -9.12
N GLU A 190 -5.68 14.59 -8.86
CA GLU A 190 -6.02 13.58 -9.89
C GLU A 190 -7.33 13.94 -10.64
N VAL A 191 -8.29 14.56 -9.96
CA VAL A 191 -9.51 15.05 -10.61
C VAL A 191 -9.19 16.19 -11.57
N LEU A 192 -8.34 17.14 -11.14
CA LEU A 192 -7.92 18.27 -11.99
C LEU A 192 -7.01 17.84 -13.14
N GLU A 193 -6.22 16.76 -12.97
CA GLU A 193 -5.38 16.18 -14.04
C GLU A 193 -6.19 15.83 -15.30
N LYS A 194 -7.45 15.43 -15.10
CA LYS A 194 -8.36 15.02 -16.18
C LYS A 194 -8.88 16.20 -17.00
N LEU A 195 -8.67 17.43 -16.54
CA LEU A 195 -9.10 18.63 -17.27
C LEU A 195 -8.07 18.98 -18.34
N PRO A 196 -8.52 19.30 -19.57
CA PRO A 196 -7.63 19.83 -20.59
C PRO A 196 -7.15 21.24 -20.21
N LEU A 197 -5.95 21.59 -20.66
CA LEU A 197 -5.55 23.00 -20.75
C LEU A 197 -6.37 23.70 -21.84
N LYS A 198 -6.79 24.93 -21.56
CA LYS A 198 -7.58 25.76 -22.51
C LYS A 198 -6.87 25.93 -23.85
N ASP A 199 -5.54 26.06 -23.82
CA ASP A 199 -4.65 26.15 -24.97
C ASP A 199 -3.41 25.26 -24.75
N ASN A 200 -2.86 24.69 -25.83
CA ASN A 200 -1.85 23.63 -25.78
C ASN A 200 -0.41 24.17 -25.92
N LYS A 201 -0.12 25.33 -25.30
CA LYS A 201 1.11 26.11 -25.57
C LYS A 201 2.24 25.81 -24.57
N TYR A 202 1.96 25.07 -23.51
CA TYR A 202 2.90 24.76 -22.42
C TYR A 202 3.36 23.31 -22.52
N ASN A 203 4.64 23.09 -22.22
CA ASN A 203 5.38 21.87 -22.62
C ASN A 203 6.05 21.16 -21.43
N SER A 204 5.66 21.45 -20.18
CA SER A 204 6.22 20.79 -18.99
C SER A 204 5.12 20.32 -18.05
N ASP A 205 5.13 19.03 -17.74
CA ASP A 205 4.17 18.37 -16.84
C ASP A 205 4.21 18.97 -15.42
N ASP A 206 5.38 19.42 -14.94
CA ASP A 206 5.56 20.01 -13.60
C ASP A 206 4.77 21.31 -13.40
N ALA A 207 4.83 22.22 -14.39
CA ALA A 207 4.09 23.49 -14.33
C ALA A 207 2.58 23.26 -14.23
N PHE A 208 2.07 22.19 -14.85
CA PHE A 208 0.67 21.80 -14.76
C PHE A 208 0.30 21.25 -13.38
N LEU A 209 1.18 20.46 -12.75
CA LEU A 209 1.00 20.01 -11.36
C LEU A 209 0.93 21.20 -10.39
N TYR A 210 1.85 22.16 -10.49
CA TYR A 210 1.89 23.29 -9.56
C TYR A 210 0.71 24.25 -9.72
N THR A 211 0.16 24.36 -10.95
CA THR A 211 -1.09 25.10 -11.19
C THR A 211 -2.27 24.43 -10.50
N ARG A 212 -2.36 23.10 -10.54
CA ARG A 212 -3.41 22.35 -9.83
C ARG A 212 -3.29 22.49 -8.31
N CYS A 213 -2.07 22.52 -7.80
CA CYS A 213 -1.81 22.81 -6.39
C CYS A 213 -2.31 24.20 -6.00
N PHE A 214 -2.05 25.22 -6.83
CA PHE A 214 -2.58 26.56 -6.65
C PHE A 214 -4.12 26.56 -6.61
N ILE A 215 -4.78 25.91 -7.57
CA ILE A 215 -6.26 25.83 -7.62
C ILE A 215 -6.83 25.25 -6.33
N VAL A 216 -6.25 24.16 -5.80
CA VAL A 216 -6.71 23.56 -4.54
C VAL A 216 -6.45 24.49 -3.34
N ALA A 217 -5.30 25.16 -3.31
CA ALA A 217 -4.94 26.07 -2.22
C ALA A 217 -5.82 27.33 -2.14
N GLN A 218 -6.45 27.75 -3.24
CA GLN A 218 -7.46 28.82 -3.27
C GLN A 218 -8.78 28.43 -2.57
N GLY A 219 -8.98 27.14 -2.30
CA GLY A 219 -10.15 26.63 -1.58
C GLY A 219 -11.29 26.16 -2.48
N LEU A 220 -12.38 25.74 -1.84
CA LEU A 220 -13.47 24.97 -2.45
C LEU A 220 -14.21 25.71 -3.58
N GLU A 221 -14.44 27.02 -3.41
CA GLU A 221 -15.19 27.81 -4.39
C GLU A 221 -14.43 27.86 -5.73
N TYR A 222 -13.16 28.22 -5.67
CA TYR A 222 -12.28 28.30 -6.85
C TYR A 222 -12.05 26.93 -7.52
N TYR A 223 -11.89 25.88 -6.71
CA TYR A 223 -11.80 24.51 -7.21
C TYR A 223 -13.05 24.10 -8.00
N ASN A 224 -14.25 24.36 -7.46
CA ASN A 224 -15.50 24.00 -8.13
C ASN A 224 -15.74 24.83 -9.39
N GLU A 225 -15.43 26.13 -9.38
CA GLU A 225 -15.51 26.98 -10.58
C GLU A 225 -14.64 26.40 -11.71
N THR A 226 -13.42 25.97 -11.39
CA THR A 226 -12.52 25.33 -12.36
C THR A 226 -13.11 24.03 -12.93
N LEU A 227 -13.72 23.19 -12.07
CA LEU A 227 -14.39 21.97 -12.53
C LEU A 227 -15.62 22.25 -13.41
N GLU A 228 -16.37 23.30 -13.10
CA GLU A 228 -17.56 23.71 -13.86
C GLU A 228 -17.18 24.24 -15.24
N ASP A 229 -16.08 24.98 -15.35
CA ASP A 229 -15.53 25.46 -16.62
C ASP A 229 -15.00 24.30 -17.48
N GLY A 230 -14.48 23.26 -16.85
CA GLY A 230 -14.05 22.02 -17.50
C GLY A 230 -12.72 22.13 -18.25
N PHE A 231 -11.92 23.16 -17.96
CA PHE A 231 -10.55 23.34 -18.43
C PHE A 231 -9.75 24.18 -17.41
N ILE A 232 -8.42 24.11 -17.49
CA ILE A 232 -7.53 24.97 -16.69
C ILE A 232 -7.06 26.15 -17.56
N GLU A 233 -7.17 27.37 -17.03
CA GLU A 233 -6.70 28.58 -17.72
C GLU A 233 -5.16 28.64 -17.75
N GLU A 234 -4.63 29.00 -18.90
CA GLU A 234 -3.19 29.03 -19.16
C GLU A 234 -2.46 30.15 -18.38
N ASP A 235 -3.14 31.28 -18.16
CA ASP A 235 -2.59 32.41 -17.40
C ASP A 235 -2.40 32.07 -15.90
N LEU A 236 -3.10 31.05 -15.39
CA LEU A 236 -2.92 30.54 -14.03
C LEU A 236 -1.59 29.80 -13.85
N VAL A 237 -0.90 29.43 -14.92
CA VAL A 237 0.43 28.82 -14.80
C VAL A 237 1.47 29.80 -14.25
N GLU A 238 1.22 31.12 -14.38
CA GLU A 238 2.03 32.14 -13.69
C GLU A 238 1.77 32.19 -12.18
N ASP A 239 0.59 31.73 -11.76
CA ASP A 239 0.14 31.60 -10.38
C ASP A 239 0.28 30.12 -9.95
N SER A 240 1.51 29.69 -9.68
CA SER A 240 1.81 28.32 -9.22
C SER A 240 2.01 28.25 -7.71
N PHE A 241 1.81 27.06 -7.12
CA PHE A 241 2.08 26.83 -5.70
C PHE A 241 2.62 25.40 -5.48
N GLU A 242 3.88 25.20 -5.86
CA GLU A 242 4.61 23.93 -5.74
C GLU A 242 4.70 23.47 -4.29
N GLU A 243 4.83 24.42 -3.36
CA GLU A 243 5.10 24.16 -1.94
C GLU A 243 4.01 23.29 -1.29
N LEU A 244 2.78 23.31 -1.82
CA LEU A 244 1.69 22.44 -1.35
C LEU A 244 2.05 20.94 -1.42
N LEU A 245 2.94 20.54 -2.33
CA LEU A 245 3.37 19.15 -2.47
C LEU A 245 4.17 18.66 -1.26
N GLU A 246 4.89 19.56 -0.59
CA GLU A 246 5.85 19.21 0.47
C GLU A 246 5.32 19.48 1.88
N ILE A 247 4.25 20.29 2.04
CA ILE A 247 3.79 20.72 3.37
C ILE A 247 3.41 19.56 4.30
N THR A 248 2.95 18.43 3.77
CA THR A 248 2.59 17.25 4.56
C THR A 248 3.83 16.62 5.17
N GLU A 249 4.81 16.29 4.33
CA GLU A 249 6.05 15.62 4.75
C GLU A 249 6.80 16.48 5.76
N GLU A 250 6.98 17.76 5.46
CA GLU A 250 7.63 18.72 6.35
C GLU A 250 6.86 18.89 7.68
N ALA A 251 5.52 18.83 7.68
CA ALA A 251 4.73 18.87 8.90
C ALA A 251 4.87 17.59 9.75
N LEU A 252 4.89 16.41 9.12
CA LEU A 252 5.12 15.13 9.80
C LEU A 252 6.50 15.09 10.44
N GLU A 253 7.53 15.52 9.71
CA GLU A 253 8.90 15.63 10.19
C GLU A 253 9.01 16.61 11.36
N ARG A 254 8.49 17.84 11.25
CA ARG A 254 8.51 18.84 12.33
C ARG A 254 7.72 18.42 13.56
N ALA A 255 6.68 17.61 13.39
CA ALA A 255 5.92 17.03 14.49
C ALA A 255 6.58 15.77 15.10
N ASN A 256 7.69 15.31 14.52
CA ASN A 256 8.43 14.10 14.90
C ASN A 256 7.53 12.85 14.87
N TYR A 257 6.71 12.73 13.82
CA TYR A 257 5.93 11.54 13.53
C TYR A 257 6.67 10.65 12.53
N SER A 258 6.70 9.34 12.81
CA SER A 258 7.17 8.34 11.84
C SER A 258 6.07 8.06 10.83
N TYR A 259 6.39 7.97 9.55
CA TYR A 259 5.48 7.54 8.49
C TYR A 259 6.22 6.68 7.47
N ASP A 260 5.48 5.79 6.82
CA ASP A 260 5.91 5.06 5.64
C ASP A 260 5.45 5.83 4.40
N TYR A 261 6.29 5.89 3.37
CA TYR A 261 5.91 6.48 2.08
C TYR A 261 4.70 5.74 1.46
N GLN A 262 4.49 4.47 1.79
CA GLN A 262 3.31 3.72 1.35
C GLN A 262 1.99 4.23 1.97
N GLU A 263 2.03 5.02 3.04
CA GLU A 263 0.84 5.64 3.64
C GLU A 263 0.41 6.93 2.90
N LEU A 264 1.29 7.49 2.06
CA LEU A 264 1.08 8.73 1.33
C LEU A 264 0.83 8.44 -0.15
N LEU A 265 -0.32 8.87 -0.65
CA LEU A 265 -0.63 8.84 -2.07
C LEU A 265 0.33 9.70 -2.88
N GLU A 266 0.72 9.21 -4.06
CA GLU A 266 1.48 9.99 -5.02
C GLU A 266 0.67 11.22 -5.47
N LEU A 267 1.27 12.41 -5.36
CA LEU A 267 0.67 13.65 -5.85
C LEU A 267 0.95 13.73 -7.35
N LYS A 268 -0.11 13.60 -8.16
CA LYS A 268 -0.05 13.57 -9.63
C LYS A 268 -0.74 14.76 -10.24
#